data_AF-Q6BYJ1-F1
#
_entry.id   AF-Q6BYJ1-F1
#
_cell.length_a   1.000
_cell.length_b   1.000
_cell.length_c   1.000
_cell.angle_alpha   90.00
_cell.angle_beta   90.00
_cell.angle_gamma   90.00
#
_symmetry.space_group_name_H-M   'P 1'
#
loop_
_entity.id
_entity.type
_entity.pdbx_description
1 polymer ?
#
loop_
_entity_poly.entity_id
_entity_poly.type
_entity_poly.pdbx_seq_one_letter_code
_entity_poly.pdbx_strand_id
1 'polypeptide(L)'
;MSFTSKTSKSHAEATVNKLFSSLLPGTQGTTSKQSSSLSSAELLSIEIENKNKLSKEELKKIHKQNKFKQHKKIKKALEDEKRFNKLAKYHLIKHHKTGGELSEEEAKYLKKLVKKNVNSLNRVSEIDDMEIKSELDQVRQDILKINKEKHDKKAKRIQNKKTKDFNSKVAKGMISYPGLTPGLAPVGLDDSDDE
;
A
#
# COMPACT_ATOMS: atom_id res chain seq x y z
N MET A 1 -39.23 17.28 -14.75
CA MET A 1 -38.52 15.99 -14.57
C MET A 1 -39.22 14.94 -15.41
N SER A 2 -38.71 14.64 -16.62
CA SER A 2 -39.28 13.60 -17.48
C SER A 2 -38.43 12.33 -17.41
N PHE A 3 -39.05 11.16 -17.29
CA PHE A 3 -38.34 9.88 -17.37
C PHE A 3 -37.70 9.72 -18.76
N THR A 4 -36.43 9.32 -18.79
CA THR A 4 -35.66 9.15 -20.04
C THR A 4 -36.03 7.88 -20.80
N SER A 5 -36.72 6.93 -20.17
CA SER A 5 -37.16 5.69 -20.79
C SER A 5 -38.56 5.29 -20.35
N LYS A 6 -39.32 4.65 -21.26
CA LYS A 6 -40.65 4.09 -20.98
C LYS A 6 -40.60 3.05 -19.86
N THR A 7 -39.51 2.28 -19.78
CA THR A 7 -39.28 1.29 -18.72
C THR A 7 -39.06 1.94 -17.37
N SER A 8 -38.27 3.02 -17.29
CA SER A 8 -38.10 3.78 -16.04
C SER A 8 -39.41 4.40 -15.58
N LYS A 9 -40.23 4.91 -16.50
CA LYS A 9 -41.57 5.43 -16.20
C LYS A 9 -42.48 4.33 -15.65
N SER A 10 -42.54 3.16 -16.29
CA SER A 10 -43.39 2.06 -15.83
C SER A 10 -42.94 1.49 -14.48
N HIS A 11 -41.63 1.45 -14.22
CA HIS A 11 -41.12 1.07 -12.90
C HIS A 11 -41.50 2.09 -11.82
N ALA A 12 -41.39 3.38 -12.11
CA ALA A 12 -41.82 4.43 -11.19
C ALA A 12 -43.33 4.34 -10.91
N GLU A 13 -44.15 4.20 -11.94
CA GLU A 13 -45.60 3.98 -11.81
C GLU A 13 -45.91 2.73 -10.97
N ALA A 14 -45.22 1.62 -11.22
CA ALA A 14 -45.40 0.40 -10.43
C ALA A 14 -45.01 0.60 -8.95
N THR A 15 -43.93 1.35 -8.65
CA THR A 15 -43.55 1.66 -7.27
C THR A 15 -44.56 2.59 -6.58
N VAL A 16 -45.09 3.57 -7.30
CA VAL A 16 -46.11 4.50 -6.80
C VAL A 16 -47.42 3.75 -6.55
N ASN A 17 -47.85 2.89 -7.47
CA ASN A 17 -49.02 2.04 -7.29
C ASN A 17 -48.85 1.08 -6.10
N LYS A 18 -47.64 0.53 -5.89
CA LYS A 18 -47.34 -0.28 -4.71
C LYS A 18 -47.42 0.53 -3.42
N LEU A 19 -46.91 1.76 -3.40
CA LEU A 19 -47.03 2.66 -2.24
C LEU A 19 -48.49 3.00 -1.94
N PHE A 20 -49.29 3.35 -2.96
CA PHE A 20 -50.71 3.59 -2.78
C PHE A 20 -51.43 2.37 -2.24
N SER A 21 -51.15 1.17 -2.79
CA SER A 21 -51.72 -0.09 -2.29
C SER A 21 -51.40 -0.37 -0.82
N SER A 22 -50.28 0.18 -0.31
CA SER A 22 -49.87 0.01 1.09
C SER A 22 -50.43 1.07 2.04
N LEU A 23 -50.71 2.28 1.55
CA LEU A 23 -51.16 3.42 2.38
C LEU A 23 -52.67 3.60 2.38
N LEU A 24 -53.34 3.24 1.29
CA LEU A 24 -54.77 3.43 1.10
C LEU A 24 -55.45 2.07 0.90
N PRO A 25 -56.17 1.57 1.93
CA PRO A 25 -57.05 0.42 1.77
C PRO A 25 -58.03 0.66 0.61
N GLY A 26 -58.12 -0.28 -0.33
CA GLY A 26 -59.03 -0.17 -1.49
C GLY A 26 -58.40 0.36 -2.78
N THR A 27 -57.13 0.81 -2.78
CA THR A 27 -56.41 1.18 -4.03
C THR A 27 -55.87 -0.01 -4.81
N GLN A 28 -56.33 -1.23 -4.49
CA GLN A 28 -56.11 -2.44 -5.30
C GLN A 28 -56.98 -2.41 -6.58
N GLY A 29 -57.08 -1.25 -7.22
CA GLY A 29 -57.76 -1.05 -8.48
C GLY A 29 -56.71 -0.92 -9.56
N THR A 30 -56.58 -1.95 -10.40
CA THR A 30 -55.73 -1.97 -11.62
C THR A 30 -54.24 -2.26 -11.42
N THR A 31 -53.84 -3.08 -10.45
CA THR A 31 -52.73 -3.98 -10.77
C THR A 31 -53.27 -4.97 -11.78
N SER A 32 -53.07 -4.62 -13.06
CA SER A 32 -53.11 -5.54 -14.20
C SER A 32 -52.80 -6.94 -13.70
N LYS A 33 -53.78 -7.85 -13.88
CA LYS A 33 -53.71 -9.30 -13.66
C LYS A 33 -52.26 -9.70 -13.50
N GLN A 34 -51.90 -10.17 -12.29
CA GLN A 34 -50.64 -10.86 -12.01
C GLN A 34 -50.18 -11.46 -13.30
N SER A 35 -49.15 -10.87 -13.93
CA SER A 35 -48.62 -11.38 -15.18
C SER A 35 -48.30 -12.82 -14.85
N SER A 36 -49.13 -13.73 -15.34
CA SER A 36 -49.01 -15.16 -15.13
C SER A 36 -47.55 -15.44 -15.39
N SER A 37 -46.85 -15.93 -14.37
CA SER A 37 -45.45 -16.32 -14.45
C SER A 37 -45.22 -16.95 -15.81
N LEU A 38 -44.66 -16.21 -16.76
CA LEU A 38 -44.47 -16.69 -18.12
C LEU A 38 -43.69 -18.00 -17.98
N SER A 39 -44.15 -19.02 -18.69
CA SER A 39 -43.45 -20.30 -18.67
C SER A 39 -42.01 -20.07 -19.15
N SER A 40 -41.05 -20.83 -18.63
CA SER A 40 -39.65 -20.73 -19.06
C SER A 40 -39.51 -20.85 -20.59
N ALA A 41 -40.37 -21.64 -21.23
CA ALA A 41 -40.45 -21.78 -22.67
C ALA A 41 -40.95 -20.50 -23.39
N GLU A 42 -41.92 -19.79 -22.82
CA GLU A 42 -42.45 -18.53 -23.38
C GLU A 42 -41.40 -17.41 -23.27
N LEU A 43 -40.62 -17.39 -22.18
CA LEU A 43 -39.50 -16.45 -22.06
C LEU A 43 -38.42 -16.72 -23.11
N LEU A 44 -38.14 -18.00 -23.41
CA LEU A 44 -37.20 -18.38 -24.46
C LEU A 44 -37.70 -17.97 -25.86
N SER A 45 -38.98 -18.16 -26.17
CA SER A 45 -39.54 -17.75 -27.46
C SER A 45 -39.47 -16.23 -27.64
N ILE A 46 -39.84 -15.46 -26.62
CA ILE A 46 -39.71 -13.98 -26.62
C ILE A 46 -38.25 -13.57 -26.86
N GLU A 47 -37.28 -14.24 -26.23
CA GLU A 47 -35.87 -13.93 -26.42
C GLU A 47 -35.38 -14.26 -27.85
N ILE A 48 -35.84 -15.36 -28.44
CA ILE A 48 -35.53 -15.75 -29.82
C ILE A 48 -36.13 -14.75 -30.81
N GLU A 49 -37.39 -14.37 -30.64
CA GLU A 49 -38.05 -13.38 -31.50
C GLU A 49 -37.37 -12.02 -31.44
N ASN A 50 -36.96 -11.59 -30.24
CA ASN A 50 -36.24 -10.32 -30.07
C ASN A 50 -34.84 -10.38 -30.69
N LYS A 51 -34.14 -11.52 -30.63
CA LYS A 51 -32.81 -11.68 -31.27
C LYS A 51 -32.87 -11.53 -32.78
N ASN A 52 -33.93 -12.00 -33.42
CA ASN A 52 -34.12 -11.90 -34.87
C ASN A 52 -34.42 -10.47 -35.36
N LYS A 53 -34.91 -9.59 -34.46
CA LYS A 53 -35.22 -8.19 -34.78
C LYS A 53 -34.03 -7.24 -34.62
N LEU A 54 -32.93 -7.70 -34.01
CA LEU A 54 -31.77 -6.85 -33.74
C LEU A 54 -30.89 -6.70 -34.98
N SER A 55 -30.38 -5.49 -35.19
CA SER A 55 -29.38 -5.22 -36.21
C SER A 55 -28.06 -5.94 -35.90
N LYS A 56 -27.24 -6.19 -36.93
CA LYS A 56 -25.92 -6.85 -36.78
C LYS A 56 -25.01 -6.10 -35.79
N GLU A 57 -25.12 -4.78 -35.68
CA GLU A 57 -24.34 -3.97 -34.75
C GLU A 57 -24.78 -4.12 -33.29
N GLU A 58 -26.09 -4.15 -33.05
CA GLU A 58 -26.65 -4.39 -31.72
C GLU A 58 -26.29 -5.79 -31.22
N LEU A 59 -26.33 -6.80 -32.08
CA LEU A 59 -25.86 -8.15 -31.76
C LEU A 59 -24.38 -8.17 -31.35
N LYS A 60 -23.51 -7.40 -32.02
CA LYS A 60 -22.09 -7.26 -31.63
C LYS A 60 -21.94 -6.60 -30.26
N LYS A 61 -22.70 -5.54 -29.96
CA LYS A 61 -22.68 -4.85 -28.65
C LYS A 61 -23.15 -5.79 -27.53
N ILE A 62 -24.24 -6.52 -27.75
CA ILE A 62 -24.75 -7.52 -26.80
C ILE A 62 -23.73 -8.64 -26.59
N HIS A 63 -23.11 -9.14 -27.66
CA HIS A 63 -22.06 -10.16 -27.53
C HIS A 63 -20.86 -9.66 -26.71
N LYS A 64 -20.38 -8.43 -26.96
CA LYS A 64 -19.30 -7.81 -26.18
C LYS A 64 -19.68 -7.67 -24.71
N GLN A 65 -20.90 -7.23 -24.41
CA GLN A 65 -21.40 -7.12 -23.04
C GLN A 65 -21.51 -8.49 -22.35
N ASN A 66 -21.99 -9.51 -23.05
CA ASN A 66 -22.09 -10.88 -22.54
C ASN A 66 -20.71 -11.48 -22.26
N LYS A 67 -19.74 -11.29 -23.18
CA LYS A 67 -18.33 -11.65 -22.96
C LYS A 67 -17.75 -10.96 -21.73
N PHE A 68 -17.99 -9.66 -21.57
CA PHE A 68 -17.55 -8.91 -20.39
C PHE A 68 -18.18 -9.44 -19.09
N LYS A 69 -19.49 -9.71 -19.08
CA LYS A 69 -20.20 -10.31 -17.93
C LYS A 69 -19.65 -11.70 -17.59
N GLN A 70 -19.39 -12.55 -18.59
CA GLN A 70 -18.78 -13.87 -18.41
C GLN A 70 -17.36 -13.75 -17.84
N HIS A 71 -16.53 -12.88 -18.42
CA HIS A 71 -15.17 -12.64 -17.93
C HIS A 71 -15.18 -12.13 -16.48
N LYS A 72 -16.11 -11.24 -16.11
CA LYS A 72 -16.28 -10.77 -14.72
C LYS A 72 -16.66 -11.92 -13.77
N LYS A 73 -17.56 -12.82 -14.19
CA LYS A 73 -17.93 -14.02 -13.40
C LYS A 73 -16.74 -14.95 -13.22
N ILE A 74 -15.99 -15.25 -14.29
CA ILE A 74 -14.79 -16.09 -14.25
C ILE A 74 -13.73 -15.47 -13.34
N LYS A 75 -13.47 -14.16 -13.48
CA LYS A 75 -12.52 -13.43 -12.62
C LYS A 75 -12.91 -13.52 -11.15
N LYS A 76 -14.19 -13.33 -10.82
CA LYS A 76 -14.69 -13.46 -9.45
C LYS A 76 -14.51 -14.89 -8.92
N ALA A 77 -14.87 -15.91 -9.70
CA ALA A 77 -14.68 -17.31 -9.30
C ALA A 77 -13.20 -17.64 -9.04
N LEU A 78 -12.28 -17.17 -9.90
CA LEU A 78 -10.84 -17.34 -9.72
C LEU A 78 -10.31 -16.59 -8.48
N GLU A 79 -10.87 -15.43 -8.14
CA GLU A 79 -10.52 -14.71 -6.91
C GLU A 79 -11.03 -15.46 -5.66
N ASP A 80 -12.24 -15.98 -5.71
CA ASP A 80 -12.85 -16.77 -4.62
C ASP A 80 -12.08 -18.08 -4.40
N GLU A 81 -11.70 -18.79 -5.46
CA GLU A 81 -10.86 -20.00 -5.40
C GLU A 81 -9.47 -19.70 -4.79
N LYS A 82 -8.83 -18.60 -5.20
CA LYS A 82 -7.55 -18.17 -4.61
C LYS A 82 -7.68 -17.88 -3.11
N ARG A 83 -8.78 -17.24 -2.69
CA ARG A 83 -9.06 -16.98 -1.27
C ARG A 83 -9.25 -18.28 -0.50
N PHE A 84 -10.04 -19.20 -1.05
CA PHE A 84 -10.26 -20.52 -0.47
C PHE A 84 -8.95 -21.30 -0.30
N ASN A 85 -8.14 -21.40 -1.36
CA ASN A 85 -6.84 -22.07 -1.31
C ASN A 85 -5.88 -21.42 -0.32
N LYS A 86 -5.91 -20.09 -0.16
CA LYS A 86 -5.12 -19.37 0.85
C LYS A 86 -5.58 -19.72 2.27
N LEU A 87 -6.88 -19.79 2.52
CA LEU A 87 -7.43 -20.18 3.82
C LEU A 87 -7.09 -21.64 4.14
N ALA A 88 -7.27 -22.56 3.20
CA ALA A 88 -6.91 -23.97 3.37
C ALA A 88 -5.43 -24.12 3.73
N LYS A 89 -4.52 -23.48 2.98
CA LYS A 89 -3.08 -23.47 3.28
C LYS A 89 -2.77 -22.84 4.63
N TYR A 90 -3.47 -21.77 5.01
CA TYR A 90 -3.28 -21.14 6.32
C TYR A 90 -3.66 -22.09 7.45
N HIS A 91 -4.79 -22.78 7.35
CA HIS A 91 -5.20 -23.77 8.34
C HIS A 91 -4.21 -24.93 8.43
N LEU A 92 -3.77 -25.47 7.29
CA LEU A 92 -2.75 -26.52 7.22
C LEU A 92 -1.46 -26.11 7.95
N ILE A 93 -0.88 -24.96 7.57
CA ILE A 93 0.36 -24.44 8.17
C ILE A 93 0.16 -24.11 9.66
N LYS A 94 -1.02 -23.62 10.05
CA LYS A 94 -1.34 -23.35 11.46
C LYS A 94 -1.33 -24.63 12.28
N HIS A 95 -1.92 -25.71 11.76
CA HIS A 95 -1.89 -27.03 12.39
C HIS A 95 -0.46 -27.59 12.51
N HIS A 96 0.33 -27.55 11.43
CA HIS A 96 1.74 -27.98 11.45
C HIS A 96 2.59 -27.15 12.40
N LYS A 97 2.36 -25.82 12.47
CA LYS A 97 3.04 -24.94 13.42
C LYS A 97 2.68 -25.24 14.88
N THR A 98 1.42 -25.56 15.17
CA THR A 98 1.02 -25.98 16.53
C THR A 98 1.57 -27.35 16.90
N GLY A 99 1.71 -28.26 15.92
CA GLY A 99 2.29 -29.59 16.12
C GLY A 99 3.82 -29.61 16.17
N GLY A 100 4.49 -28.51 15.84
CA GLY A 100 5.96 -28.40 15.83
C GLY A 100 6.64 -28.92 14.57
N GLU A 101 5.91 -29.57 13.67
CA GLU A 101 6.41 -30.14 12.42
C GLU A 101 6.18 -29.19 11.24
N LEU A 102 6.89 -28.06 11.21
CA LEU A 102 6.86 -27.18 10.04
C LEU A 102 7.72 -27.79 8.92
N SER A 103 7.09 -28.18 7.82
CA SER A 103 7.83 -28.69 6.65
C SER A 103 8.74 -27.58 6.07
N GLU A 104 9.90 -27.95 5.52
CA GLU A 104 10.81 -26.98 4.88
C GLU A 104 10.12 -26.15 3.79
N GLU A 105 9.18 -26.77 3.07
CA GLU A 105 8.42 -26.11 2.01
C GLU A 105 7.50 -25.02 2.59
N GLU A 106 6.89 -25.28 3.74
CA GLU A 106 6.04 -24.32 4.46
C GLU A 106 6.84 -23.16 5.02
N ALA A 107 8.04 -23.43 5.57
CA ALA A 107 8.96 -22.40 6.02
C ALA A 107 9.42 -21.50 4.86
N LYS A 108 9.79 -22.10 3.72
CA LYS A 108 10.16 -21.37 2.49
C LYS A 108 8.99 -20.54 1.98
N TYR A 109 7.77 -21.08 2.00
CA TYR A 109 6.55 -20.35 1.63
C TYR A 109 6.29 -19.16 2.56
N LEU A 110 6.40 -19.35 3.88
CA LEU A 110 6.21 -18.29 4.87
C LEU A 110 7.25 -17.17 4.70
N LYS A 111 8.52 -17.51 4.47
CA LYS A 111 9.58 -16.52 4.18
C LYS A 111 9.27 -15.72 2.91
N LYS A 112 8.79 -16.39 1.84
CA LYS A 112 8.34 -15.72 0.61
C LYS A 112 7.13 -14.79 0.87
N LEU A 113 6.19 -15.22 1.71
CA LEU A 113 5.01 -14.42 2.07
C LEU A 113 5.39 -13.16 2.86
N VAL A 114 6.29 -13.29 3.85
CA VAL A 114 6.82 -12.16 4.61
C VAL A 114 7.50 -11.15 3.69
N LYS A 115 8.39 -11.60 2.79
CA LYS A 115 9.06 -10.71 1.83
C LYS A 115 8.08 -9.94 0.94
N LYS A 116 7.04 -10.62 0.44
CA LYS A 116 5.99 -9.97 -0.37
C LYS A 116 5.21 -8.92 0.41
N ASN A 117 4.83 -9.22 1.65
CA ASN A 117 4.06 -8.30 2.50
C ASN A 117 4.88 -7.05 2.86
N VAL A 118 6.17 -7.21 3.21
CA VAL A 118 7.07 -6.09 3.46
C VAL A 118 7.21 -5.21 2.23
N ASN A 119 7.40 -5.80 1.04
CA ASN A 119 7.51 -5.03 -0.20
C ASN A 119 6.21 -4.28 -0.54
N SER A 120 5.04 -4.89 -0.31
CA SER A 120 3.76 -4.21 -0.51
C SER A 120 3.56 -3.05 0.48
N LEU A 121 3.97 -3.22 1.73
CA LEU A 121 3.91 -2.18 2.75
C LEU A 121 4.83 -1.00 2.37
N ASN A 122 6.05 -1.30 1.92
CA ASN A 122 7.00 -0.28 1.48
C ASN A 122 6.46 0.56 0.31
N ARG A 123 5.76 -0.06 -0.65
CA ARG A 123 5.12 0.64 -1.77
C ARG A 123 3.97 1.55 -1.35
N VAL A 124 3.21 1.16 -0.33
CA VAL A 124 2.12 2.00 0.20
C VAL A 124 2.69 3.14 1.05
N SER A 125 3.83 2.93 1.72
CA SER A 125 4.52 3.98 2.48
C SER A 125 5.31 4.95 1.61
N GLU A 126 5.64 4.58 0.37
CA GLU A 126 6.14 5.52 -0.62
C GLU A 126 4.97 6.43 -1.02
N ILE A 127 4.78 7.49 -0.24
CA ILE A 127 3.94 8.65 -0.55
C ILE A 127 4.37 9.13 -1.94
N ASP A 128 3.54 8.88 -2.94
CA ASP A 128 3.82 9.18 -4.35
C ASP A 128 3.49 10.63 -4.72
N ASP A 129 3.56 11.54 -3.73
CA ASP A 129 3.57 12.97 -3.98
C ASP A 129 5.03 13.39 -4.14
N MET A 130 5.45 13.60 -5.39
CA MET A 130 6.78 14.12 -5.72
C MET A 130 7.11 15.40 -4.94
N GLU A 131 6.11 16.23 -4.64
CA GLU A 131 6.25 17.45 -3.85
C GLU A 131 6.64 17.13 -2.39
N ILE A 132 5.99 16.16 -1.75
CA ILE A 132 6.31 15.73 -0.39
C ILE A 132 7.70 15.09 -0.32
N LYS A 133 8.11 14.30 -1.34
CA LYS A 133 9.47 13.75 -1.41
C LYS A 133 10.53 14.85 -1.47
N SER A 134 10.30 15.89 -2.28
CA SER A 134 11.18 17.05 -2.38
C SER A 134 11.31 17.78 -1.03
N GLU A 135 10.20 18.05 -0.36
CA GLU A 135 10.20 18.69 0.97
C GLU A 135 10.90 17.81 2.01
N LEU A 136 10.62 16.50 2.02
CA LEU A 136 11.25 15.54 2.92
C LEU A 136 12.77 15.45 2.70
N ASP A 137 13.22 15.45 1.45
CA ASP A 137 14.63 15.45 1.10
C ASP A 137 15.32 16.76 1.52
N GLN A 138 14.65 17.90 1.41
CA GLN A 138 15.14 19.18 1.95
C GLN A 138 15.29 19.12 3.48
N VAL A 139 14.25 18.67 4.19
CA VAL A 139 14.30 18.50 5.65
C VAL A 139 15.42 17.54 6.05
N ARG A 140 15.60 16.45 5.31
CA ARG A 140 16.69 15.48 5.55
C ARG A 140 18.07 16.12 5.36
N GLN A 141 18.25 16.94 4.34
CA GLN A 141 19.50 17.67 4.11
C GLN A 141 19.77 18.65 5.25
N ASP A 142 18.75 19.34 5.76
CA ASP A 142 18.91 20.29 6.87
C ASP A 142 19.24 19.60 8.19
N ILE A 143 18.60 18.45 8.49
CA ILE A 143 18.97 17.61 9.65
C ILE A 143 20.43 17.14 9.53
N LEU A 144 20.87 16.73 8.33
CA LEU A 144 22.25 16.32 8.09
C LEU A 144 23.24 17.47 8.31
N LYS A 145 22.92 18.70 7.88
CA LYS A 145 23.76 19.89 8.15
C LYS A 145 23.86 20.16 9.64
N ILE A 146 22.74 20.17 10.37
CA ILE A 146 22.71 20.39 11.83
C ILE A 146 23.56 19.33 12.56
N ASN A 147 23.47 18.07 12.15
CA ASN A 147 24.24 17.00 12.77
C ASN A 147 25.75 17.08 12.44
N LYS A 148 26.10 17.45 11.20
CA LYS A 148 27.51 17.67 10.81
C LYS A 148 28.13 18.84 11.59
N GLU A 149 27.44 19.98 11.70
CA GLU A 149 27.94 21.12 12.47
C GLU A 149 28.19 20.78 13.96
N LYS A 150 27.29 20.00 14.57
CA LYS A 150 27.47 19.52 15.95
C LYS A 150 28.65 18.56 16.07
N HIS A 151 28.81 17.66 15.10
CA HIS A 151 29.90 16.69 15.07
C HIS A 151 31.25 17.37 14.86
N ASP A 152 31.33 18.34 13.95
CA ASP A 152 32.57 19.07 13.63
C ASP A 152 33.04 19.92 14.83
N LYS A 153 32.11 20.58 15.53
CA LYS A 153 32.42 21.30 16.78
C LYS A 153 32.94 20.35 17.87
N LYS A 154 32.34 19.16 18.01
CA LYS A 154 32.79 18.15 18.98
C LYS A 154 34.15 17.57 18.61
N ALA A 155 34.37 17.24 17.34
CA ALA A 155 35.64 16.72 16.83
C ALA A 155 36.78 17.74 17.04
N LYS A 156 36.54 19.02 16.71
CA LYS A 156 37.50 20.11 16.94
C LYS A 156 37.83 20.29 18.43
N ARG A 157 36.82 20.20 19.31
CA ARG A 157 37.02 20.24 20.77
C ARG A 157 37.86 19.06 21.28
N ILE A 158 37.64 17.85 20.76
CA ILE A 158 38.41 16.66 21.14
C ILE A 158 39.87 16.78 20.66
N GLN A 159 40.10 17.23 19.44
CA GLN A 159 41.46 17.48 18.93
C GLN A 159 42.18 18.54 19.76
N ASN A 160 41.51 19.65 20.10
CA ASN A 160 42.08 20.69 20.96
C ASN A 160 42.38 20.18 22.38
N LYS A 161 41.59 19.24 22.91
CA LYS A 161 41.89 18.61 24.20
C LYS A 161 43.09 17.67 24.09
N LYS A 162 43.16 16.84 23.05
CA LYS A 162 44.28 15.91 22.83
C LYS A 162 45.61 16.64 22.65
N THR A 163 45.62 17.75 21.91
CA THR A 163 46.82 18.59 21.72
C THR A 163 47.25 19.26 23.03
N LYS A 164 46.30 19.78 23.83
CA LYS A 164 46.60 20.30 25.18
C LYS A 164 47.12 19.22 26.13
N ASP A 165 46.47 18.05 26.16
CA ASP A 165 46.88 16.92 26.99
C ASP A 165 48.28 16.43 26.59
N PHE A 166 48.55 16.33 25.28
CA PHE A 166 49.87 15.97 24.75
C PHE A 166 50.94 16.99 25.16
N ASN A 167 50.71 18.28 24.94
CA ASN A 167 51.64 19.35 25.34
C ASN A 167 51.91 19.33 26.86
N SER A 168 50.88 19.07 27.67
CA SER A 168 51.05 18.96 29.13
C SER A 168 51.88 17.75 29.56
N LYS A 169 51.78 16.62 28.85
CA LYS A 169 52.55 15.41 29.13
C LYS A 169 53.99 15.51 28.68
N VAL A 170 54.24 16.20 27.56
CA VAL A 170 55.60 16.54 27.09
C VAL A 170 56.26 17.49 28.08
N ALA A 171 55.58 18.56 28.52
CA ALA A 171 56.11 19.49 29.52
C ALA A 171 56.40 18.85 30.89
N LYS A 172 55.56 17.89 31.33
CA LYS A 172 55.80 17.11 32.54
C LYS A 172 56.87 16.00 32.38
N GLY A 173 57.42 15.82 31.19
CA GLY A 173 58.41 14.78 30.89
C GLY A 173 57.87 13.35 30.84
N MET A 174 56.54 13.15 30.83
CA MET A 174 55.93 11.81 30.78
C MET A 174 56.00 11.18 29.38
N ILE A 175 56.12 12.00 28.34
CA ILE A 175 56.28 11.57 26.94
C ILE A 175 57.55 12.26 26.42
N SER A 176 58.58 11.47 26.13
CA SER A 176 59.77 11.98 25.44
C SER A 176 59.45 12.11 23.95
N TYR A 177 59.52 13.33 23.44
CA TYR A 177 59.50 13.55 22.00
C TYR A 177 60.96 13.49 21.51
N PRO A 178 61.26 12.78 20.41
CA PRO A 178 62.63 12.69 19.92
C PRO A 178 63.18 14.10 19.65
N GLY A 179 64.34 14.42 20.22
CA GLY A 179 64.97 15.75 20.16
C GLY A 179 64.59 16.71 21.30
N LEU A 180 63.64 16.36 22.17
CA LEU A 180 63.27 17.13 23.36
C LEU A 180 63.57 16.30 24.61
N THR A 181 64.73 16.51 25.21
CA THR A 181 65.07 15.95 26.52
C THR A 181 64.24 16.66 27.61
N PRO A 182 63.43 15.94 28.40
CA PRO A 182 62.63 16.56 29.45
C PRO A 182 63.52 17.37 30.42
N GLY A 183 63.22 18.67 30.57
CA GLY A 183 63.95 19.57 31.46
C GLY A 183 65.23 20.20 30.90
N LEU A 184 65.64 19.90 29.65
CA LEU A 184 66.73 20.57 28.96
C LEU A 184 66.18 21.32 27.74
N ALA A 185 66.45 22.62 27.65
CA ALA A 185 66.14 23.41 26.47
C ALA A 185 66.87 22.83 25.24
N PRO A 186 66.25 22.84 24.04
CA PRO A 186 66.94 22.42 22.83
C PRO A 186 68.21 23.25 22.65
N VAL A 187 69.35 22.55 22.50
CA VAL A 187 70.63 23.18 22.19
C VAL A 187 70.51 23.99 20.90
N GLY A 188 70.58 25.33 21.01
CA GLY A 188 70.48 26.27 19.89
C GLY A 188 69.20 27.11 19.84
N LEU A 189 68.20 26.84 20.69
CA LEU A 189 67.28 27.91 21.11
C LEU A 189 67.95 28.55 22.33
N ASP A 190 68.73 29.59 22.11
CA ASP A 190 69.11 30.48 23.19
C ASP A 190 67.81 30.98 23.83
N ASP A 191 67.74 30.96 25.17
CA ASP A 191 66.64 31.53 25.98
C ASP A 191 66.60 33.07 25.83
N SER A 192 66.68 33.58 24.60
CA SER A 192 66.39 34.96 24.26
C SER A 192 64.90 35.05 23.95
N ASP A 193 64.10 35.13 25.00
CA ASP A 193 62.96 36.06 25.09
C ASP A 193 62.48 36.06 26.55
N ASP A 194 63.19 36.85 27.35
CA ASP A 194 62.65 37.57 28.51
C ASP A 194 61.35 38.30 28.10
N GLU A 195 60.20 37.94 28.70
CA GLU A 195 59.07 38.81 29.14
C GLU A 195 57.86 38.00 29.66
#